data_AF-A0A848FNY7-F1
#
_entry.id   AF-A0A848FNY7-F1
#
_cell.length_a   1.000
_cell.length_b   1.000
_cell.length_c   1.000
_cell.angle_alpha   90.00
_cell.angle_beta   90.00
_cell.angle_gamma   90.00
#
_symmetry.space_group_name_H-M   'P 1'
#
loop_
_entity.id
_entity.type
_entity.pdbx_description
1 polymer ?
#
loop_
_entity_poly.entity_id
_entity_poly.type
_entity_poly.pdbx_seq_one_letter_code
_entity_poly.pdbx_strand_id
1 'polypeptide(L)'
;MSDNQQKLERIFSDLRDFPTSIKRLFLETLLFNFTITSRAIHSDESQTEKEKLDALKWLNELTHRIWNIRSTLDEKQSDDCILRLDENLKFYAGMSNHLNNNLTATLFLTYETTKIIAEDRF
;
A
#
# COMPACT_ATOMS: atom_id res chain seq x y z
N MET A 1 -4.12 -7.86 -20.27
CA MET A 1 -3.99 -7.33 -18.89
C MET A 1 -5.25 -6.56 -18.53
N SER A 2 -5.72 -6.66 -17.29
CA SER A 2 -6.85 -5.85 -16.83
C SER A 2 -6.43 -4.38 -16.66
N ASP A 3 -7.40 -3.47 -16.74
CA ASP A 3 -7.20 -2.02 -16.55
C ASP A 3 -6.52 -1.70 -15.21
N ASN A 4 -6.95 -2.37 -14.14
CA ASN A 4 -6.35 -2.26 -12.81
C ASN A 4 -4.86 -2.66 -12.79
N GLN A 5 -4.46 -3.68 -13.55
CA GLN A 5 -3.07 -4.13 -13.57
C GLN A 5 -2.17 -3.10 -14.26
N GLN A 6 -2.63 -2.51 -15.37
CA GLN A 6 -1.91 -1.43 -16.04
C GLN A 6 -1.79 -0.19 -15.15
N LYS A 7 -2.86 0.15 -14.41
CA LYS A 7 -2.84 1.26 -13.47
C LYS A 7 -1.86 1.03 -12.31
N LEU A 8 -1.83 -0.17 -11.74
CA LEU A 8 -0.85 -0.53 -10.70
C LEU A 8 0.58 -0.43 -11.21
N GLU A 9 0.88 -0.97 -12.38
CA GLU A 9 2.22 -0.88 -12.98
C GLU A 9 2.67 0.57 -13.18
N ARG A 10 1.76 1.43 -13.65
CA ARG A 10 2.02 2.87 -13.78
C ARG A 10 2.35 3.51 -12.43
N ILE A 11 1.57 3.22 -11.38
CA ILE A 11 1.83 3.74 -10.03
C ILE A 11 3.23 3.36 -9.56
N PHE A 12 3.62 2.09 -9.69
CA PHE A 12 4.96 1.66 -9.28
C PHE A 12 6.08 2.24 -10.15
N SER A 13 5.83 2.46 -11.44
CA SER A 13 6.76 3.18 -12.31
C SER A 13 6.98 4.60 -11.81
N ASP A 14 5.91 5.36 -11.61
CA ASP A 14 5.97 6.76 -11.15
C ASP A 14 6.66 6.85 -9.78
N LEU A 15 6.31 5.94 -8.85
CA LEU A 15 6.91 5.91 -7.52
C LEU A 15 8.42 5.67 -7.54
N ARG A 16 8.97 4.92 -8.51
CA ARG A 16 10.42 4.71 -8.63
C ARG A 16 11.14 6.01 -8.96
N ASP A 17 10.53 6.83 -9.80
CA ASP A 17 11.10 8.09 -10.28
C ASP A 17 10.86 9.26 -9.30
N PHE A 18 9.95 9.10 -8.34
CA PHE A 18 9.68 10.13 -7.34
C PHE A 18 10.87 10.42 -6.41
N PRO A 19 11.03 11.69 -5.97
CA PRO A 19 11.98 12.04 -4.92
C PRO A 19 11.71 11.26 -3.62
N THR A 20 12.75 11.03 -2.82
CA THR A 20 12.67 10.34 -1.53
C THR A 20 11.62 10.93 -0.59
N SER A 21 11.44 12.25 -0.59
CA SER A 21 10.41 12.93 0.20
C SER A 21 8.99 12.53 -0.19
N ILE A 22 8.72 12.37 -1.49
CA ILE A 22 7.41 11.95 -2.00
C ILE A 22 7.19 10.45 -1.79
N LYS A 23 8.24 9.63 -1.95
CA LYS A 23 8.21 8.21 -1.57
C LYS A 23 7.85 8.03 -0.08
N ARG A 24 8.45 8.84 0.80
CA ARG A 24 8.10 8.86 2.23
C ARG A 24 6.64 9.22 2.46
N LEU A 25 6.18 10.30 1.83
CA LEU A 25 4.79 10.75 1.93
C LEU A 25 3.82 9.66 1.46
N PHE A 26 4.13 8.96 0.38
CA PHE A 26 3.33 7.84 -0.11
C PHE A 26 3.24 6.72 0.94
N LEU A 27 4.37 6.29 1.50
CA LEU A 27 4.39 5.21 2.51
C LEU A 27 3.61 5.61 3.78
N GLU A 28 3.71 6.87 4.21
CA GLU A 28 2.94 7.40 5.35
C GLU A 28 1.44 7.44 5.05
N THR A 29 1.07 7.89 3.85
CA THR A 29 -0.32 7.92 3.38
C THR A 29 -0.88 6.51 3.26
N LEU A 30 -0.07 5.54 2.81
CA LEU A 30 -0.46 4.13 2.71
C LEU A 30 -0.77 3.55 4.09
N LEU A 31 0.12 3.79 5.06
CA LEU A 31 -0.07 3.36 6.45
C LEU A 31 -1.32 3.98 7.07
N PHE A 32 -1.59 5.26 6.80
CA PHE A 32 -2.83 5.90 7.20
C PHE A 32 -4.04 5.20 6.57
N ASN A 33 -4.02 4.98 5.25
CA ASN A 33 -5.10 4.33 4.54
C ASN A 33 -5.32 2.88 4.97
N PHE A 34 -4.29 2.14 5.43
CA PHE A 34 -4.46 0.82 6.04
C PHE A 34 -5.34 0.84 7.29
N THR A 35 -5.40 1.96 8.03
CA THR A 35 -6.37 2.11 9.13
C THR A 35 -7.81 2.11 8.60
N ILE A 36 -8.04 2.77 7.46
CA ILE A 36 -9.34 2.80 6.79
C ILE A 36 -9.66 1.41 6.21
N THR A 37 -8.68 0.76 5.57
CA THR A 37 -8.80 -0.60 5.04
C THR A 37 -9.16 -1.61 6.13
N SER A 38 -8.52 -1.51 7.30
CA SER A 38 -8.83 -2.36 8.47
C SER A 38 -10.29 -2.21 8.90
N ARG A 39 -10.81 -0.97 8.94
CA ARG A 39 -12.23 -0.72 9.24
C ARG A 39 -13.16 -1.27 8.18
N ALA A 40 -12.80 -1.15 6.90
CA ALA A 40 -13.59 -1.69 5.79
C ALA A 40 -13.68 -3.21 5.88
N ILE A 41 -12.55 -3.90 6.13
CA ILE A 41 -12.49 -5.35 6.33
C ILE A 41 -13.35 -5.78 7.52
N HIS A 42 -13.18 -5.11 8.68
CA HIS A 42 -13.91 -5.49 9.88
C HIS A 42 -15.44 -5.32 9.73
N SER A 43 -15.85 -4.27 9.02
CA SER A 43 -17.27 -3.92 8.82
C SER A 43 -17.93 -4.65 7.64
N ASP A 44 -17.20 -5.49 6.91
CA ASP A 44 -17.76 -6.19 5.74
C ASP A 44 -18.66 -7.36 6.18
N GLU A 45 -19.97 -7.14 6.22
CA GLU A 45 -20.96 -8.15 6.59
C GLU A 45 -21.06 -9.31 5.57
N SER A 46 -20.47 -9.19 4.38
CA SER A 46 -20.45 -10.27 3.38
C SER A 46 -19.40 -11.35 3.66
N GLN A 47 -18.47 -11.11 4.59
CA GLN A 47 -17.40 -12.04 4.96
C GLN A 47 -17.64 -12.69 6.31
N THR A 48 -17.13 -13.91 6.50
CA THR A 48 -17.13 -14.55 7.81
C THR A 48 -16.12 -13.90 8.75
N GLU A 49 -16.35 -14.00 10.06
CA GLU A 49 -15.40 -13.50 11.07
C GLU A 49 -14.00 -14.12 10.93
N LYS A 50 -13.92 -15.38 10.48
CA LYS A 50 -12.64 -16.04 10.21
C LYS A 50 -11.89 -15.37 9.05
N GLU A 51 -12.58 -15.04 7.97
CA GLU A 51 -11.98 -14.37 6.79
C GLU A 51 -11.53 -12.95 7.12
N LYS A 52 -12.33 -12.22 7.91
CA LYS A 52 -11.95 -10.89 8.42
C LYS A 52 -10.70 -10.96 9.28
N LEU A 53 -10.65 -11.87 10.25
CA LEU A 53 -9.50 -12.05 11.14
C LEU A 53 -8.24 -12.41 10.35
N ASP A 54 -8.35 -13.30 9.36
CA ASP A 54 -7.22 -13.66 8.51
C ASP A 54 -6.72 -12.47 7.67
N ALA A 55 -7.63 -11.71 7.04
CA ALA A 55 -7.28 -10.52 6.30
C ALA A 55 -6.61 -9.44 7.19
N LEU A 56 -7.14 -9.20 8.40
CA LEU A 56 -6.58 -8.24 9.35
C LEU A 56 -5.19 -8.65 9.85
N LYS A 57 -4.97 -9.94 10.10
CA LYS A 57 -3.65 -10.48 10.44
C LYS A 57 -2.62 -10.15 9.36
N TRP A 58 -2.93 -10.44 8.10
CA TRP A 58 -1.98 -10.20 7.00
C TRP A 58 -1.81 -8.71 6.69
N LEU A 59 -2.86 -7.89 6.85
CA LEU A 59 -2.76 -6.45 6.78
C LEU A 59 -1.83 -5.89 7.87
N ASN A 60 -1.90 -6.41 9.09
CA ASN A 60 -1.02 -6.00 10.18
C ASN A 60 0.45 -6.35 9.88
N GLU A 61 0.73 -7.57 9.41
CA GLU A 61 2.08 -7.96 8.98
C GLU A 61 2.61 -7.06 7.86
N LEU A 62 1.79 -6.80 6.84
CA LEU A 62 2.14 -5.88 5.76
C LEU A 62 2.43 -4.47 6.30
N THR A 63 1.62 -3.97 7.23
CA THR A 63 1.83 -2.68 7.89
C THR A 63 3.22 -2.59 8.52
N HIS A 64 3.65 -3.63 9.25
CA HIS A 64 4.99 -3.68 9.82
C HIS A 64 6.10 -3.68 8.75
N ARG A 65 5.89 -4.37 7.62
CA ARG A 65 6.84 -4.36 6.50
C ARG A 65 6.97 -2.97 5.88
N ILE A 66 5.86 -2.26 5.71
CA ILE A 66 5.86 -0.89 5.17
C ILE A 66 6.57 0.07 6.13
N TRP A 67 6.38 -0.07 7.45
CA TRP A 67 7.14 0.68 8.45
C TRP A 67 8.66 0.47 8.31
N ASN A 68 9.10 -0.77 8.13
CA ASN A 68 10.52 -1.09 7.95
C ASN A 68 11.07 -0.50 6.64
N ILE A 69 10.30 -0.52 5.55
CA ILE A 69 10.71 0.11 4.29
C ILE A 69 10.87 1.62 4.51
N ARG A 70 9.88 2.26 5.15
CA ARG A 70 9.91 3.70 5.47
C ARG A 70 11.11 4.08 6.34
N SER A 71 11.44 3.29 7.38
CA SER A 71 12.57 3.60 8.26
C SER A 71 13.92 3.55 7.54
N THR A 72 14.08 2.64 6.57
CA THR A 72 15.33 2.48 5.81
C THR A 72 15.49 3.50 4.65
N LEU A 73 14.47 4.33 4.40
CA LEU A 73 14.42 5.19 3.21
C LEU A 73 15.48 6.31 3.22
N ASP A 74 15.87 6.82 4.40
CA ASP A 74 16.88 7.89 4.52
C ASP A 74 18.32 7.36 4.54
N GLU A 75 18.52 6.05 4.69
CA GLU A 75 19.85 5.43 4.88
C GLU A 75 20.65 5.25 3.58
N LYS A 76 20.29 5.98 2.50
CA LYS A 76 20.83 5.82 1.13
C LYS A 76 20.65 4.42 0.52
N GLN A 77 19.82 3.56 1.10
CA GLN A 77 19.35 2.29 0.49
C GLN A 77 18.09 2.51 -0.39
N SER A 78 17.97 3.71 -0.96
CA SER A 78 16.76 4.25 -1.61
C SER A 78 16.31 3.45 -2.84
N ASP A 79 17.24 2.89 -3.61
CA ASP A 79 16.92 2.38 -4.95
C ASP A 79 16.07 1.10 -4.93
N ASP A 80 16.01 0.41 -3.79
CA ASP A 80 15.26 -0.86 -3.62
C ASP A 80 13.92 -0.69 -2.88
N CYS A 81 13.60 0.51 -2.35
CA CYS A 81 12.42 0.66 -1.48
C CYS A 81 11.09 0.37 -2.19
N ILE A 82 10.95 0.79 -3.45
CA ILE A 82 9.72 0.60 -4.23
C ILE A 82 9.62 -0.85 -4.75
N LEU A 83 10.75 -1.50 -5.04
CA LEU A 83 10.75 -2.92 -5.38
C LEU A 83 10.31 -3.75 -4.17
N ARG A 84 10.91 -3.53 -2.99
CA ARG A 84 10.50 -4.18 -1.74
C ARG A 84 9.02 -3.92 -1.42
N LEU A 85 8.52 -2.72 -1.65
CA LEU A 85 7.10 -2.40 -1.48
C LEU A 85 6.21 -3.26 -2.39
N ASP A 86 6.52 -3.32 -3.69
CA ASP A 86 5.79 -4.12 -4.68
C ASP A 86 5.80 -5.62 -4.32
N GLU A 87 6.96 -6.16 -3.96
CA GLU A 87 7.11 -7.56 -3.54
C GLU A 87 6.28 -7.89 -2.29
N ASN A 88 6.30 -7.03 -1.27
CA ASN A 88 5.50 -7.22 -0.07
C ASN A 88 4.00 -7.15 -0.41
N LEU A 89 3.56 -6.16 -1.20
CA LEU A 89 2.15 -6.05 -1.58
C LEU A 89 1.67 -7.28 -2.35
N LYS A 90 2.44 -7.77 -3.31
CA LYS A 90 2.13 -9.00 -4.07
C LYS A 90 2.07 -10.22 -3.15
N PHE A 91 3.05 -10.38 -2.27
CA PHE A 91 3.10 -11.51 -1.35
C PHE A 91 1.88 -11.52 -0.41
N TYR A 92 1.61 -10.43 0.29
CA TYR A 92 0.51 -10.37 1.26
C TYR A 92 -0.88 -10.34 0.61
N ALA A 93 -1.02 -9.80 -0.61
CA ALA A 93 -2.24 -9.96 -1.41
C ALA A 93 -2.55 -11.44 -1.70
N GLY A 94 -1.53 -12.27 -1.90
CA GLY A 94 -1.69 -13.71 -2.09
C GLY A 94 -2.10 -14.49 -0.84
N MET A 95 -1.98 -13.89 0.36
CA MET A 95 -2.29 -14.58 1.62
C MET A 95 -3.78 -14.56 1.97
N SER A 96 -4.55 -13.59 1.45
CA SER A 96 -5.99 -13.48 1.71
C SER A 96 -6.70 -12.80 0.54
N ASN A 97 -7.70 -13.48 -0.02
CA ASN A 97 -8.54 -12.93 -1.10
C ASN A 97 -9.26 -11.65 -0.67
N HIS A 98 -9.75 -11.62 0.56
CA HIS A 98 -10.46 -10.47 1.09
C HIS A 98 -9.52 -9.26 1.27
N LEU A 99 -8.28 -9.50 1.71
CA LEU A 99 -7.25 -8.46 1.74
C LEU A 99 -6.93 -7.95 0.33
N ASN A 100 -6.71 -8.85 -0.64
CA ASN A 100 -6.40 -8.49 -2.02
C ASN A 100 -7.44 -7.54 -2.65
N ASN A 101 -8.72 -7.85 -2.45
CA ASN A 101 -9.83 -7.03 -2.94
C ASN A 101 -9.77 -5.58 -2.42
N ASN A 102 -9.28 -5.39 -1.20
CA ASN A 102 -9.16 -4.08 -0.58
C ASN A 102 -7.84 -3.36 -0.94
N LEU A 103 -6.73 -4.10 -1.12
CA LEU A 103 -5.41 -3.52 -1.35
C LEU A 103 -5.36 -2.69 -2.64
N THR A 104 -5.97 -3.16 -3.73
CA THR A 104 -5.93 -2.43 -5.01
C THR A 104 -6.57 -1.05 -4.90
N ALA A 105 -7.77 -0.97 -4.31
CA ALA A 105 -8.46 0.29 -4.08
C ALA A 105 -7.66 1.22 -3.14
N THR A 106 -7.06 0.64 -2.10
CA THR A 106 -6.22 1.35 -1.14
C THR A 106 -5.00 1.98 -1.80
N LEU A 107 -4.33 1.27 -2.70
CA LEU A 107 -3.16 1.77 -3.44
C LEU A 107 -3.53 2.93 -4.37
N PHE A 108 -4.66 2.82 -5.06
CA PHE A 108 -5.15 3.90 -5.93
C PHE A 108 -5.47 5.16 -5.11
N LEU A 109 -6.23 5.03 -4.03
CA LEU A 109 -6.54 6.16 -3.14
C LEU A 109 -5.26 6.80 -2.58
N THR A 110 -4.31 5.97 -2.16
CA THR A 110 -3.03 6.44 -1.61
C THR A 110 -2.23 7.23 -2.64
N TYR A 111 -2.14 6.73 -3.88
CA TYR A 111 -1.40 7.40 -4.94
C TYR A 111 -2.02 8.76 -5.28
N GLU A 112 -3.33 8.82 -5.50
CA GLU A 112 -4.02 10.08 -5.79
C GLU A 112 -3.88 11.09 -4.64
N THR A 113 -4.06 10.64 -3.40
CA THR A 113 -3.89 11.49 -2.20
C THR A 113 -2.47 12.02 -2.09
N THR A 114 -1.47 11.19 -2.37
CA THR A 114 -0.05 11.58 -2.35
C THR A 114 0.22 12.66 -3.39
N LYS A 115 -0.31 12.50 -4.61
CA LYS A 115 -0.15 13.48 -5.68
C LYS A 115 -0.76 14.83 -5.31
N ILE A 116 -1.99 14.84 -4.82
CA ILE A 116 -2.67 16.07 -4.39
C ILE A 116 -1.83 16.81 -3.33
N ILE A 117 -1.38 16.09 -2.29
CA ILE A 117 -0.56 16.70 -1.22
C ILE A 117 0.79 17.18 -1.75
N ALA A 118 1.39 16.47 -2.72
CA ALA A 118 2.65 16.86 -3.32
C ALA A 118 2.50 18.12 -4.19
N GLU A 119 1.41 18.22 -4.97
CA GLU A 119 1.09 19.37 -5.82
C GLU A 119 0.79 20.62 -4.97
N ASP A 120 0.13 20.50 -3.81
CA ASP A 120 -0.15 21.63 -2.90
C ASP A 120 1.09 22.17 -2.16
N ARG A 121 2.24 21.49 -2.25
CA ARG A 121 3.48 21.84 -1.54
C ARG A 121 4.54 22.51 -2.41
N PHE A 122 4.28 22.67 -3.71
CA PHE A 122 5.17 23.33 -4.68
C PHE A 122 4.40 24.37 -5.51
#